data_AF-A0A231PJ70-F1
#
_entry.id   AF-A0A231PJ70-F1
#
_cell.length_a   1.000
_cell.length_b   1.000
_cell.length_c   1.000
_cell.angle_alpha   90.00
_cell.angle_beta   90.00
_cell.angle_gamma   90.00
#
_symmetry.space_group_name_H-M   'P 1'
#
loop_
_entity.id
_entity.type
_entity.pdbx_description
1 polymer ?
#
loop_
_entity_poly.entity_id
_entity_poly.type
_entity_poly.pdbx_seq_one_letter_code
_entity_poly.pdbx_strand_id
1 'polypeptide(L)'
;MTAPTTAPGDLTDAVLDIVRGKFEAPQDSTATTPYEDMEFDSLVLLELAVHLSKVYGVEIGDDEILEASNVAETARLLSAKGARLAR
;
A
#
# COMPACT_ATOMS: atom_id res chain seq x y z
N MET A 1 1.75 -22.17 19.82
CA MET A 1 2.12 -22.41 18.41
C MET A 1 2.54 -21.06 17.83
N THR A 2 3.83 -20.97 17.45
CA THR A 2 4.56 -19.94 16.66
C THR A 2 4.22 -18.44 16.82
N ALA A 3 5.23 -17.69 17.27
CA ALA A 3 5.33 -16.22 17.31
C ALA A 3 5.55 -15.61 15.90
N PRO A 4 5.44 -14.28 15.73
CA PRO A 4 4.92 -13.63 14.53
C PRO A 4 5.96 -13.54 13.41
N THR A 5 5.60 -14.05 12.24
CA THR A 5 6.36 -13.87 11.01
C THR A 5 6.13 -12.45 10.54
N THR A 6 7.09 -11.55 10.78
CA THR A 6 7.18 -10.31 10.00
C THR A 6 7.72 -10.69 8.63
N ALA A 7 6.82 -11.04 7.73
CA ALA A 7 7.09 -11.26 6.31
C ALA A 7 6.77 -9.97 5.54
N PRO A 8 7.22 -9.84 4.29
CA PRO A 8 6.66 -8.85 3.35
C PRO A 8 5.12 -8.95 3.18
N GLY A 9 4.46 -9.93 3.80
CA GLY A 9 3.02 -10.02 3.94
C GLY A 9 2.41 -8.97 4.87
N ASP A 10 3.03 -8.58 5.99
CA ASP A 10 2.33 -7.75 6.98
C ASP A 10 2.02 -6.33 6.48
N LEU A 11 3.02 -5.66 5.89
CA LEU A 11 2.84 -4.30 5.37
C LEU A 11 1.99 -4.30 4.11
N THR A 12 2.17 -5.31 3.26
CA THR A 12 1.37 -5.49 2.04
C THR A 12 -0.10 -5.72 2.37
N ASP A 13 -0.38 -6.58 3.35
CA ASP A 13 -1.74 -6.88 3.81
C ASP A 13 -2.39 -5.65 4.46
N ALA A 14 -1.62 -4.89 5.26
CA ALA A 14 -2.09 -3.63 5.83
C ALA A 14 -2.41 -2.57 4.76
N VAL A 15 -1.57 -2.43 3.72
CA VAL A 15 -1.87 -1.53 2.59
C VAL A 15 -3.08 -2.05 1.81
N LEU A 16 -3.20 -3.37 1.60
CA LEU A 16 -4.33 -4.00 0.92
C LEU A 16 -5.65 -3.75 1.68
N ASP A 17 -5.63 -3.84 3.00
CA ASP A 17 -6.76 -3.52 3.87
C ASP A 17 -7.16 -2.03 3.75
N ILE A 18 -6.17 -1.13 3.74
CA ILE A 18 -6.42 0.31 3.55
C ILE A 18 -7.08 0.57 2.18
N VAL A 19 -6.58 -0.01 1.10
CA VAL A 19 -7.16 0.24 -0.24
C VAL A 19 -8.57 -0.35 -0.37
N ARG A 20 -8.84 -1.52 0.21
CA ARG A 20 -10.18 -2.13 0.21
C ARG A 20 -11.16 -1.38 1.12
N GLY A 21 -10.72 -0.96 2.30
CA GLY A 21 -11.56 -0.34 3.30
C GLY A 21 -11.82 1.15 3.04
N LYS A 22 -10.81 1.89 2.59
CA LYS A 22 -10.88 3.35 2.43
C LYS A 22 -11.05 3.81 1.00
N PHE A 23 -10.41 3.11 0.06
CA PHE A 23 -10.41 3.46 -1.36
C PHE A 23 -11.34 2.56 -2.19
N GLU A 24 -12.21 1.79 -1.51
CA GLU A 24 -13.27 0.97 -2.11
C GLU A 24 -12.78 0.00 -3.19
N ALA A 25 -11.53 -0.46 -3.09
CA ALA A 25 -10.99 -1.40 -4.06
C ALA A 25 -11.77 -2.73 -4.09
N PRO A 26 -11.87 -3.39 -5.26
CA PRO A 26 -12.57 -4.67 -5.35
C PRO A 26 -12.03 -5.71 -4.35
N GLN A 27 -12.94 -6.44 -3.71
CA GLN A 27 -12.58 -7.45 -2.70
C GLN A 27 -11.77 -8.63 -3.27
N ASP A 28 -11.92 -8.90 -4.57
CA ASP A 28 -11.13 -9.88 -5.31
C ASP A 28 -9.72 -9.38 -5.69
N SER A 29 -9.43 -8.08 -5.52
CA SER A 29 -8.12 -7.50 -5.83
C SER A 29 -7.06 -7.99 -4.85
N THR A 30 -5.93 -8.42 -5.38
CA THR A 30 -4.78 -8.94 -4.63
C THR A 30 -3.67 -7.90 -4.53
N ALA A 31 -2.64 -8.18 -3.74
CA ALA A 31 -1.46 -7.32 -3.64
C ALA A 31 -0.75 -7.06 -4.99
N THR A 32 -0.89 -7.99 -5.94
CA THR A 32 -0.29 -7.90 -7.28
C THR A 32 -1.27 -7.39 -8.33
N THR A 33 -2.53 -7.14 -7.96
CA THR A 33 -3.52 -6.59 -8.89
C THR A 33 -3.11 -5.16 -9.26
N PRO A 34 -3.04 -4.83 -10.56
CA PRO A 34 -2.72 -3.49 -11.00
C PRO A 34 -3.73 -2.47 -10.50
N TYR A 35 -3.27 -1.27 -10.14
CA TYR A 35 -4.17 -0.20 -9.74
C TYR A 35 -5.17 0.20 -10.84
N GLU A 36 -4.78 0.10 -12.10
CA GLU A 36 -5.68 0.31 -13.24
C GLU A 36 -6.85 -0.69 -13.25
N ASP A 37 -6.61 -1.96 -12.92
CA ASP A 37 -7.67 -2.98 -12.77
C ASP A 37 -8.52 -2.77 -11.51
N MET A 38 -8.04 -1.99 -10.54
CA MET A 38 -8.78 -1.57 -9.34
C MET A 38 -9.57 -0.28 -9.58
N GLU A 39 -9.59 0.23 -10.81
CA GLU A 39 -10.21 1.50 -11.19
C GLU A 39 -9.62 2.72 -10.44
N PHE A 40 -8.34 2.63 -10.06
CA PHE A 40 -7.64 3.71 -9.37
C PHE A 40 -6.99 4.66 -10.38
N ASP A 41 -7.50 5.88 -10.42
CA ASP A 41 -6.90 6.98 -11.18
C ASP A 41 -5.66 7.57 -10.47
N SER A 42 -4.87 8.35 -11.21
CA SER A 42 -3.71 9.05 -10.66
C SER A 42 -4.03 9.91 -9.44
N LEU A 43 -5.20 10.56 -9.40
CA LEU A 43 -5.63 11.33 -8.22
C LEU A 43 -5.84 10.45 -6.99
N VAL A 44 -6.43 9.26 -7.18
CA VAL A 44 -6.66 8.26 -6.13
C VAL A 44 -5.31 7.75 -5.60
N LEU A 45 -4.34 7.52 -6.48
CA LEU A 45 -2.98 7.12 -6.11
C LEU A 45 -2.26 8.21 -5.30
N LEU A 46 -2.41 9.49 -5.69
CA LEU A 46 -1.85 10.61 -4.93
C LEU A 46 -2.47 10.70 -3.52
N GLU A 47 -3.79 10.51 -3.41
CA GLU A 47 -4.46 10.46 -2.10
C GLU A 47 -4.00 9.26 -1.26
N LEU A 48 -3.79 8.10 -1.90
CA LEU A 48 -3.21 6.92 -1.26
C LEU A 48 -1.81 7.21 -0.73
N ALA A 49 -0.94 7.83 -1.53
CA ALA A 49 0.41 8.22 -1.09
C ALA A 49 0.38 9.15 0.12
N VAL A 50 -0.45 10.19 0.09
CA VAL A 50 -0.63 11.12 1.21
C VAL A 50 -1.16 10.39 2.45
N HIS A 51 -2.09 9.46 2.26
CA HIS A 51 -2.67 8.71 3.37
C HIS A 51 -1.65 7.77 4.01
N LEU A 52 -0.95 6.97 3.21
CA LEU A 52 0.10 6.06 3.65
C LEU A 52 1.25 6.83 4.32
N SER A 53 1.64 7.97 3.76
CA SER A 53 2.66 8.84 4.32
C SER A 53 2.30 9.30 5.75
N LYS A 54 1.03 9.68 5.96
CA LYS A 54 0.52 10.08 7.28
C LYS A 54 0.43 8.91 8.27
N VAL A 55 -0.03 7.74 7.80
CA VAL A 55 -0.22 6.55 8.65
C VAL A 55 1.11 5.98 9.10
N TYR A 56 2.09 5.89 8.20
CA TYR A 56 3.38 5.26 8.46
C TYR A 56 4.50 6.24 8.82
N GLY A 57 4.24 7.55 8.74
CA GLY A 57 5.23 8.59 9.05
C GLY A 57 6.40 8.62 8.07
N VAL A 58 6.19 8.21 6.82
CA VAL A 58 7.18 8.25 5.73
C VAL A 58 6.71 9.22 4.65
N GLU A 59 7.61 9.70 3.80
CA GLU A 59 7.25 10.58 2.69
C GLU A 59 7.30 9.81 1.38
N ILE A 60 6.13 9.59 0.76
CA ILE A 60 5.99 8.99 -0.57
C ILE A 60 5.77 10.12 -1.58
N GLY A 61 6.67 10.24 -2.55
CA GLY A 61 6.51 11.20 -3.64
C GLY A 61 5.41 10.81 -4.63
N ASP A 62 4.92 11.82 -5.33
CA ASP A 62 3.89 11.72 -6.35
C ASP A 62 4.34 10.78 -7.48
N ASP A 63 5.54 10.98 -8.02
CA ASP A 63 6.11 10.10 -9.04
C ASP A 63 6.31 8.68 -8.53
N GLU A 64 6.73 8.53 -7.27
CA GLU A 64 6.98 7.22 -6.65
C GLU A 64 5.72 6.35 -6.54
N ILE A 65 4.57 6.94 -6.19
CA ILE A 65 3.31 6.21 -6.12
C ILE A 65 2.73 5.93 -7.52
N LEU A 66 2.97 6.83 -8.47
CA LEU A 66 2.54 6.65 -9.85
C LEU A 66 3.39 5.61 -10.59
N GLU A 67 4.67 5.45 -10.21
CA GLU A 67 5.52 4.35 -10.67
C GLU A 67 5.14 3.00 -10.04
N ALA A 68 4.59 3.02 -8.81
CA ALA A 68 4.10 1.80 -8.17
C ALA A 68 2.82 1.31 -8.85
N SER A 69 2.91 0.20 -9.59
CA SER A 69 1.77 -0.32 -10.36
C SER A 69 0.75 -1.10 -9.53
N ASN A 70 1.08 -1.49 -8.29
CA ASN A 70 0.22 -2.29 -7.41
C ASN A 70 0.62 -2.15 -5.93
N VAL A 71 -0.22 -2.71 -5.05
CA VAL A 71 -0.06 -2.68 -3.59
C VAL A 71 1.25 -3.30 -3.11
N ALA A 72 1.73 -4.38 -3.74
CA ALA A 72 2.98 -5.03 -3.35
C ALA A 72 4.19 -4.12 -3.59
N GLU A 73 4.22 -3.40 -4.70
CA GLU A 73 5.28 -2.44 -5.00
C GLU A 73 5.19 -1.21 -4.07
N THR A 74 3.99 -0.72 -3.78
CA THR A 74 3.79 0.35 -2.78
C THR A 74 4.25 -0.06 -1.38
N ALA A 75 3.96 -1.30 -0.96
CA ALA A 75 4.42 -1.83 0.32
C ALA A 75 5.94 -1.99 0.36
N ARG A 76 6.57 -2.40 -0.75
CA ARG A 76 8.03 -2.41 -0.88
C ARG A 76 8.62 -1.01 -0.76
N LEU A 77 8.01 -0.02 -1.40
CA LEU A 77 8.44 1.37 -1.34
C LEU A 77 8.35 1.92 0.08
N LEU A 78 7.24 1.67 0.76
CA LEU A 78 7.08 1.97 2.19
C LEU A 78 8.17 1.31 3.03
N SER A 79 8.40 0.00 2.86
CA SER A 79 9.43 -0.73 3.60
C SER A 79 10.83 -0.19 3.32
N ALA A 80 11.13 0.20 2.08
CA ALA A 80 12.42 0.78 1.70
C ALA A 80 12.65 2.15 2.35
N LYS A 81 11.59 2.93 2.55
CA LYS A 81 11.61 4.21 3.28
C LYS A 81 11.61 4.06 4.81
N GLY A 82 11.55 2.83 5.33
CA GLY A 82 11.57 2.55 6.76
C GLY A 82 10.21 2.55 7.44
N ALA A 83 9.11 2.51 6.67
CA ALA A 83 7.78 2.30 7.23
C ALA A 83 7.75 0.98 8.01
N ARG A 84 7.17 1.04 9.21
CA ARG A 84 7.02 -0.14 10.07
C ARG A 84 5.63 -0.12 10.67
N LEU A 85 5.00 -1.29 10.71
CA LEU A 85 3.77 -1.46 11.47
C LEU A 85 4.07 -1.20 12.94
N ALA A 86 3.34 -0.27 13.54
CA ALA A 86 3.37 -0.06 14.98
C ALA A 86 2.90 -1.37 15.63
N ARG A 87 3.82 -2.05 16.32
CA ARG A 87 3.53 -3.28 17.07
C ARG A 87 2.89 -2.96 18.41
#